data_AF-A0A4V3H9M0-F1
#
_entry.id   AF-A0A4V3H9M0-F1
#
_cell.length_a   1.000
_cell.length_b   1.000
_cell.length_c   1.000
_cell.angle_alpha   90.00
_cell.angle_beta   90.00
_cell.angle_gamma   90.00
#
_symmetry.space_group_name_H-M   'P 1'
#
loop_
_entity.id
_entity.type
_entity.pdbx_description
1 polymer ?
#
loop_
_entity_poly.entity_id
_entity_poly.type
_entity_poly.pdbx_seq_one_letter_code
_entity_poly.pdbx_strand_id
1 'polypeptide(L)'
;MKKLILLAAILPAMAAQAQWQGSQQQYGNTTYGNYSGPNGQSMNSTSQQYGNTAYTNQTYNDAQGHTSTRNCTSQRYGNQVYTNCY
;
A
#
# COMPACT_ATOMS: atom_id res chain seq x y z
N MET A 1 -39.04 34.29 -27.26
CA MET A 1 -37.57 34.33 -27.41
C MET A 1 -36.93 33.62 -26.22
N LYS A 2 -35.99 32.70 -26.52
CA LYS A 2 -34.94 32.04 -25.71
C LYS A 2 -35.25 31.53 -24.29
N LYS A 3 -35.29 30.19 -24.20
CA LYS A 3 -35.16 29.36 -22.99
C LYS A 3 -33.72 29.45 -22.47
N LEU A 4 -33.55 29.62 -21.16
CA LEU A 4 -32.27 29.41 -20.47
C LEU A 4 -32.48 28.32 -19.43
N ILE A 5 -32.14 27.09 -19.81
CA ILE A 5 -32.03 25.96 -18.88
C ILE A 5 -30.66 26.09 -18.24
N LEU A 6 -30.63 26.46 -16.96
CA LEU A 6 -29.41 26.48 -16.16
C LEU A 6 -29.10 25.03 -15.77
N LEU A 7 -28.28 24.34 -16.56
CA LEU A 7 -27.66 23.08 -16.11
C LEU A 7 -26.62 23.43 -15.05
N ALA A 8 -26.99 23.29 -13.78
CA ALA A 8 -26.02 23.15 -12.71
C ALA A 8 -25.26 21.86 -12.96
N ALA A 9 -24.05 21.97 -13.52
CA ALA A 9 -23.12 20.87 -13.66
C ALA A 9 -22.78 20.36 -12.26
N ILE A 10 -23.46 19.30 -11.83
CA ILE A 10 -23.03 18.46 -10.72
C ILE A 10 -21.75 17.81 -11.24
N LEU A 11 -20.61 18.43 -10.95
CA LEU A 11 -19.31 17.76 -11.00
C LEU A 11 -19.29 16.85 -9.78
N PRO A 12 -19.46 15.52 -9.90
CA PRO A 12 -18.98 14.66 -8.84
C PRO A 12 -17.47 14.88 -8.79
N ALA A 13 -17.00 15.49 -7.70
CA ALA A 13 -15.60 15.46 -7.35
C ALA A 13 -15.21 13.98 -7.29
N MET A 14 -14.58 13.48 -8.35
CA MET A 14 -13.91 12.20 -8.30
C MET A 14 -12.74 12.38 -7.35
N ALA A 15 -12.98 12.14 -6.07
CA ALA A 15 -11.93 11.80 -5.14
C ALA A 15 -11.35 10.47 -5.67
N ALA A 16 -10.38 10.56 -6.57
CA ALA A 16 -9.55 9.44 -6.93
C ALA A 16 -8.86 9.02 -5.62
N GLN A 17 -9.44 8.01 -4.95
CA GLN A 17 -8.82 7.33 -3.84
C GLN A 17 -7.58 6.69 -4.42
N ALA A 18 -6.47 7.40 -4.31
CA ALA A 18 -5.22 6.93 -4.86
C ALA A 18 -4.85 5.69 -4.02
N GLN A 19 -5.09 4.52 -4.60
CA GLN A 19 -5.00 3.24 -3.93
C GLN A 19 -3.67 2.60 -4.29
N TRP A 20 -3.01 2.00 -3.31
CA TRP A 20 -1.87 1.16 -3.58
C TRP A 20 -2.31 -0.08 -4.37
N GLN A 21 -1.57 -0.41 -5.41
CA GLN A 21 -1.80 -1.58 -6.23
C GLN A 21 -0.49 -2.32 -6.41
N GLY A 22 -0.50 -3.66 -6.34
CA GLY A 22 0.72 -4.42 -6.42
C GLY A 22 0.49 -5.90 -6.62
N SER A 23 1.60 -6.60 -6.75
CA SER A 23 1.64 -8.05 -6.83
C SER A 23 2.46 -8.61 -5.69
N GLN A 24 2.12 -9.83 -5.29
CA GLN A 24 2.81 -10.57 -4.26
C GLN A 24 3.12 -11.96 -4.79
N GLN A 25 4.33 -12.44 -4.51
CA GLN A 25 4.79 -13.78 -4.84
C GLN A 25 5.36 -14.42 -3.58
N GLN A 26 4.95 -15.66 -3.33
CA GLN A 26 5.44 -16.44 -2.19
C GLN A 26 6.30 -17.59 -2.68
N TYR A 27 7.50 -17.71 -2.09
CA TYR A 27 8.44 -18.81 -2.30
C TYR A 27 8.81 -19.38 -0.93
N GLY A 28 8.25 -20.55 -0.61
CA GLY A 28 8.41 -21.18 0.69
C GLY A 28 7.87 -20.29 1.82
N ASN A 29 8.73 -19.98 2.79
CA ASN A 29 8.41 -19.10 3.91
C ASN A 29 8.72 -17.61 3.63
N THR A 30 9.15 -17.27 2.42
CA THR A 30 9.45 -15.89 2.02
C THR A 30 8.40 -15.37 1.06
N THR A 31 7.96 -14.15 1.27
CA THR A 31 7.01 -13.41 0.45
C THR A 31 7.67 -12.15 -0.07
N TYR A 32 7.59 -11.93 -1.37
CA TYR A 32 8.02 -10.69 -2.02
C TYR A 32 6.80 -9.96 -2.55
N GLY A 33 6.76 -8.65 -2.38
CA GLY A 33 5.69 -7.78 -2.85
C GLY A 33 6.24 -6.53 -3.50
N ASN A 34 5.67 -6.15 -4.62
CA ASN A 34 5.98 -4.91 -5.33
C ASN A 34 4.69 -4.14 -5.52
N TYR A 35 4.67 -2.91 -5.03
CA TYR A 35 3.47 -2.08 -4.99
C TYR A 35 3.77 -0.69 -5.55
N SER A 36 2.84 -0.20 -6.36
CA SER A 36 2.80 1.16 -6.85
C SER A 36 1.73 1.92 -6.07
N GLY A 37 2.10 3.09 -5.60
CA GLY A 37 1.25 3.97 -4.82
C GLY A 37 0.83 5.21 -5.60
N PRO A 38 0.06 6.09 -4.95
CA PRO A 38 -0.31 7.41 -5.45
C PRO A 38 0.89 8.23 -5.91
N ASN A 39 0.68 9.13 -6.86
CA ASN A 39 1.66 10.18 -7.20
C ASN A 39 3.06 9.67 -7.55
N GLY A 40 3.20 8.47 -8.12
CA GLY A 40 4.51 7.90 -8.47
C GLY A 40 5.26 7.27 -7.30
N GLN A 41 4.62 7.09 -6.14
CA GLN A 41 5.18 6.33 -5.03
C GLN A 41 5.31 4.85 -5.38
N SER A 42 6.27 4.17 -4.77
CA SER A 42 6.43 2.72 -4.88
C SER A 42 6.92 2.12 -3.56
N MET A 43 6.67 0.83 -3.39
CA MET A 43 7.10 0.06 -2.23
C MET A 43 7.53 -1.34 -2.68
N ASN A 44 8.72 -1.75 -2.26
CA ASN A 44 9.15 -3.15 -2.30
C ASN A 44 9.05 -3.72 -0.88
N SER A 45 8.50 -4.91 -0.74
CA SER A 45 8.30 -5.58 0.55
C SER A 45 8.83 -6.99 0.49
N THR A 46 9.63 -7.39 1.48
CA THR A 46 10.07 -8.77 1.68
C THR A 46 9.66 -9.21 3.06
N SER A 47 8.93 -10.32 3.18
CA SER A 47 8.49 -10.88 4.45
C SER A 47 8.94 -12.32 4.60
N GLN A 48 9.59 -12.66 5.71
CA GLN A 48 10.00 -14.02 6.05
C GLN A 48 9.25 -14.51 7.29
N GLN A 49 8.64 -15.68 7.19
CA GLN A 49 7.90 -16.30 8.28
C GLN A 49 8.71 -17.42 8.95
N TYR A 50 8.75 -17.39 10.28
CA TYR A 50 9.32 -18.43 11.14
C TYR A 50 8.30 -18.78 12.23
N GLY A 51 7.63 -19.93 12.05
CA GLY A 51 6.50 -20.31 12.91
C GLY A 51 5.40 -19.25 12.89
N ASN A 52 5.16 -18.63 14.05
CA ASN A 52 4.09 -17.65 14.26
C ASN A 52 4.56 -16.20 14.06
N THR A 53 5.85 -16.01 13.77
CA THR A 53 6.50 -14.70 13.65
C THR A 53 6.81 -14.42 12.18
N ALA A 54 6.45 -13.24 11.69
CA ALA A 54 6.84 -12.73 10.39
C ALA A 54 7.73 -11.49 10.55
N TYR A 55 8.85 -11.46 9.84
CA TYR A 55 9.74 -10.30 9.74
C TYR A 55 9.58 -9.70 8.37
N THR A 56 9.14 -8.44 8.30
CA THR A 56 8.87 -7.75 7.04
C THR A 56 9.77 -6.53 6.91
N ASN A 57 10.51 -6.43 5.82
CA ASN A 57 11.26 -5.25 5.43
C ASN A 57 10.54 -4.59 4.26
N GLN A 58 10.28 -3.29 4.37
CA GLN A 58 9.60 -2.49 3.35
C GLN A 58 10.48 -1.31 2.97
N THR A 59 10.75 -1.15 1.68
CA THR A 59 11.45 0.01 1.12
C THR A 59 10.47 0.82 0.33
N TYR A 60 10.23 2.06 0.75
CA TYR A 60 9.34 3.01 0.12
C TYR A 60 10.14 4.04 -0.66
N ASN A 61 9.74 4.31 -1.90
CA ASN A 61 10.25 5.42 -2.69
C ASN A 61 9.12 6.39 -2.99
N ASP A 62 9.35 7.68 -2.79
CA ASP A 62 8.41 8.70 -3.20
C ASP A 62 8.65 9.20 -4.65
N ALA A 63 7.78 10.10 -5.10
CA ALA A 63 7.82 10.69 -6.43
C ALA A 63 9.09 11.50 -6.71
N GLN A 64 9.76 11.96 -5.66
CA GLN A 64 10.93 12.83 -5.71
C GLN A 64 12.23 12.03 -5.65
N GLY A 65 12.13 10.70 -5.52
CA GLY A 65 13.27 9.79 -5.41
C GLY A 65 13.81 9.64 -4.00
N HIS A 66 13.07 10.08 -2.96
CA HIS A 66 13.46 9.82 -1.59
C HIS A 66 13.10 8.39 -1.20
N THR A 67 14.06 7.69 -0.59
CA THR A 67 13.90 6.32 -0.11
C THR A 67 13.81 6.29 1.41
N SER A 68 12.84 5.55 1.94
CA SER A 68 12.76 5.21 3.37
C SER A 68 12.56 3.71 3.55
N THR A 69 13.05 3.18 4.67
CA THR A 69 12.91 1.77 5.00
C THR A 69 12.15 1.63 6.30
N ARG A 70 11.24 0.67 6.35
CA ARG A 70 10.49 0.30 7.55
C ARG A 70 10.64 -1.18 7.78
N ASN A 71 11.03 -1.54 9.00
CA ASN A 71 11.10 -2.94 9.41
C ASN A 71 9.95 -3.22 10.36
N CYS A 72 9.25 -4.32 10.15
CA CYS A 72 8.14 -4.75 10.97
C CYS A 72 8.34 -6.19 11.45
N THR A 73 8.00 -6.46 12.69
CA THR A 73 7.85 -7.82 13.23
C THR A 73 6.38 -8.03 13.58
N SER A 74 5.78 -9.06 13.01
CA SER A 74 4.40 -9.45 13.28
C SER A 74 4.37 -10.80 13.97
N GLN A 75 3.61 -10.94 15.04
CA GLN A 75 3.41 -12.20 15.76
C GLN A 75 1.93 -12.54 15.84
N ARG A 76 1.59 -13.77 15.51
CA ARG A 76 0.21 -14.28 15.61
C ARG A 76 0.02 -15.08 16.90
N TYR A 77 -0.96 -14.66 17.71
CA TYR A 77 -1.42 -15.37 18.90
C TYR A 77 -2.90 -15.71 18.74
N GLY A 78 -3.21 -16.98 18.44
CA GLY A 78 -4.56 -17.39 18.06
C GLY A 78 -5.03 -16.67 16.80
N ASN A 79 -6.13 -15.93 16.91
CA ASN A 79 -6.73 -15.17 15.81
C ASN A 79 -6.23 -13.70 15.71
N GLN A 80 -5.35 -13.27 16.61
CA GLN A 80 -4.85 -11.89 16.66
C GLN A 80 -3.44 -11.80 16.06
N VAL A 81 -3.16 -10.71 15.35
CA VAL A 81 -1.82 -10.37 14.83
C VAL A 81 -1.36 -9.07 15.48
N TYR A 82 -0.19 -9.12 16.11
CA TYR A 82 0.46 -7.97 16.73
C TYR A 82 1.65 -7.57 15.87
N THR A 83 1.66 -6.33 15.39
CA THR A 83 2.72 -5.83 14.51
C THR A 83 3.41 -4.65 15.18
N ASN A 84 4.74 -4.74 15.29
CA ASN A 84 5.60 -3.64 15.72
C ASN A 84 6.51 -3.24 14.57
N CYS A 85 6.67 -1.94 14.31
CA CYS A 85 7.54 -1.45 13.24
C CYS A 85 8.45 -0.31 13.70
N TYR A 86 9.65 -0.23 13.13
CA TYR A 86 10.66 0.79 13.40
C TYR A 86 11.44 1.16 12.14
#